data_AF-A0A538D6B7-F1
#
_entry.id   AF-A0A538D6B7-F1
#
_cell.length_a   1.000
_cell.length_b   1.000
_cell.length_c   1.000
_cell.angle_alpha   90.00
_cell.angle_beta   90.00
_cell.angle_gamma   90.00
#
_symmetry.space_group_name_H-M   'P 1'
#
loop_
_entity.id
_entity.type
_entity.pdbx_description
1 polymer ?
#
loop_
_entity_poly.entity_id
_entity_poly.type
_entity_poly.pdbx_seq_one_letter_code
_entity_poly.pdbx_strand_id
1 'polypeptide(L)'
;MGRMRGLLLFLGALLLGGRAHAWNPRLPLPHVPCSFFPSDNVWNADISTLPVNPRSADYVASIGAGVGLHPDFGTKRIGIPYAVADATESPAAIQFTAYGDESDPGPYPVPRTAPHERGSDRHVLVVRAGSCGLYELFDAHRKRRGALWLAASGAFWDLGANTLRPARWTSADAAGLPILPGLVRHEEATGAGIAHALRFTAPRTQSAYVWPARHAASSDADPALPPMGVRFRLKASVDLSAFSPTNQAILAALKTYGMFLGDNGSAWFISGAPDPAWNDDDLHQIGAIHGSDFEAVDESGLMVDPDSGQVQ
;
A
#
# COMPACT_ATOMS: atom_id res chain seq x y z
N MET A 1 55.03 52.50 -15.06
CA MET A 1 55.25 51.29 -14.22
C MET A 1 53.91 50.61 -13.99
N GLY A 2 53.74 49.44 -14.60
CA GLY A 2 52.45 48.76 -14.75
C GLY A 2 51.96 48.08 -13.47
N ARG A 3 50.64 48.08 -13.27
CA ARG A 3 49.98 47.25 -12.26
C ARG A 3 49.37 46.03 -12.95
N MET A 4 49.96 44.86 -12.72
CA MET A 4 49.38 43.56 -13.03
C MET A 4 48.04 43.39 -12.29
N ARG A 5 46.97 43.11 -13.02
CA ARG A 5 45.73 42.56 -12.46
C ARG A 5 45.77 41.04 -12.62
N GLY A 6 45.91 40.34 -11.51
CA GLY A 6 45.78 38.88 -11.46
C GLY A 6 44.33 38.48 -11.74
N LEU A 7 44.15 37.60 -12.73
CA LEU A 7 42.87 37.00 -13.09
C LEU A 7 42.67 35.75 -12.22
N LEU A 8 41.80 35.84 -11.21
CA LEU A 8 41.32 34.68 -10.45
C LEU A 8 40.31 33.92 -11.31
N LEU A 9 40.72 32.77 -11.83
CA LEU A 9 39.84 31.77 -12.45
C LEU A 9 39.01 31.09 -11.36
N PHE A 10 37.75 31.49 -11.21
CA PHE A 10 36.75 30.69 -10.49
C PHE A 10 36.31 29.54 -11.39
N LEU A 11 36.76 28.31 -11.09
CA LEU A 11 36.09 27.11 -11.57
C LEU A 11 34.73 27.03 -10.86
N GLY A 12 33.66 27.44 -11.56
CA GLY A 12 32.30 27.15 -11.13
C GLY A 12 32.06 25.64 -11.25
N ALA A 13 32.00 24.94 -10.11
CA ALA A 13 31.46 23.59 -10.06
C ALA A 13 29.99 23.66 -10.51
N LEU A 14 29.70 23.07 -11.67
CA LEU A 14 28.33 22.89 -12.15
C LEU A 14 27.67 21.85 -11.23
N LEU A 15 27.01 22.32 -10.18
CA LEU A 15 26.04 21.50 -9.45
C LEU A 15 24.89 21.21 -10.42
N LEU A 16 24.88 20.01 -10.99
CA LEU A 16 23.73 19.43 -11.66
C LEU A 16 22.65 19.19 -10.60
N GLY A 17 22.00 20.27 -10.15
CA GLY A 17 20.74 20.18 -9.43
C GLY A 17 19.72 19.60 -10.39
N GLY A 18 19.48 18.30 -10.27
CA GLY A 18 18.43 17.62 -11.00
C GLY A 18 17.12 18.35 -10.74
N ARG A 19 16.57 19.02 -11.76
CA ARG A 19 15.22 19.56 -11.66
C ARG A 19 14.31 18.37 -11.40
N ALA A 20 13.69 18.32 -10.23
CA ALA A 20 12.66 17.35 -9.93
C ALA A 20 11.55 17.53 -10.99
N HIS A 21 11.47 16.60 -11.94
CA HIS A 21 10.39 16.54 -12.90
C HIS A 21 9.20 15.87 -12.22
N ALA A 22 7.99 16.38 -12.46
CA ALA A 22 6.76 15.71 -12.04
C ALA A 22 6.79 14.25 -12.53
N TRP A 23 6.35 13.31 -11.70
CA TRP A 23 6.39 11.88 -12.03
C TRP A 23 5.88 11.59 -13.45
N ASN A 24 6.73 10.91 -14.22
CA ASN A 24 6.42 10.48 -15.57
C ASN A 24 5.91 9.03 -15.51
N PRO A 25 4.62 8.78 -15.76
CA PRO A 25 4.03 7.43 -15.69
C PRO A 25 4.50 6.49 -16.81
N ARG A 26 5.41 6.96 -17.68
CA ARG A 26 6.08 6.14 -18.69
C ARG A 26 7.42 5.59 -18.22
N LEU A 27 7.84 5.96 -17.00
CA LEU A 27 9.03 5.41 -16.37
C LEU A 27 8.59 4.51 -15.21
N PRO A 28 9.32 3.42 -14.94
CA PRO A 28 9.12 2.62 -13.74
C PRO A 28 9.19 3.48 -12.48
N LEU A 29 8.49 3.04 -11.44
CA LEU A 29 8.61 3.63 -10.12
C LEU A 29 10.00 3.35 -9.53
N PRO A 30 10.49 4.19 -8.61
CA PRO A 30 11.80 3.98 -8.00
C PRO A 30 11.80 2.67 -7.20
N HIS A 31 12.93 1.96 -7.21
CA HIS A 31 13.17 0.87 -6.27
C HIS A 31 13.20 1.43 -4.84
N VAL A 32 12.53 0.74 -3.90
CA VAL A 32 12.55 1.11 -2.48
C VAL A 32 13.69 0.38 -1.78
N PRO A 33 14.72 1.09 -1.26
CA PRO A 33 15.89 0.47 -0.66
C PRO A 33 15.66 0.05 0.80
N CYS A 34 14.51 -0.55 1.09
CA CYS A 34 14.07 -0.96 2.42
C CYS A 34 13.29 -2.27 2.35
N SER A 35 13.51 -3.16 3.32
CA SER A 35 12.59 -4.27 3.59
C SER A 35 11.25 -3.74 4.10
N PHE A 36 10.17 -4.44 3.78
CA PHE A 36 8.83 -4.08 4.23
C PHE A 36 8.47 -4.94 5.43
N PHE A 37 8.71 -4.37 6.61
CA PHE A 37 8.56 -5.00 7.90
C PHE A 37 9.57 -6.12 8.20
N PRO A 38 9.79 -6.44 9.48
CA PRO A 38 10.52 -7.63 9.91
C PRO A 38 9.93 -8.93 9.34
N SER A 39 10.73 -10.00 9.30
CA SER A 39 10.26 -11.32 8.84
C SER A 39 9.20 -11.93 9.75
N ASP A 40 9.17 -11.55 11.03
CA ASP A 40 8.17 -11.95 12.02
C ASP A 40 6.98 -10.98 12.08
N ASN A 41 6.76 -10.20 11.01
CA ASN A 41 5.60 -9.33 10.89
C ASN A 41 4.43 -10.07 10.22
N VAL A 42 3.20 -9.74 10.63
CA VAL A 42 1.95 -10.28 10.12
C VAL A 42 1.79 -10.16 8.60
N TRP A 43 2.31 -9.09 7.99
CA TRP A 43 2.35 -8.93 6.53
C TRP A 43 3.16 -10.01 5.83
N ASN A 44 4.18 -10.56 6.49
CA ASN A 44 5.11 -11.57 5.96
C ASN A 44 4.78 -13.00 6.46
N ALA A 45 3.70 -13.18 7.21
CA ALA A 45 3.31 -14.47 7.78
C ALA A 45 2.65 -15.38 6.74
N ASP A 46 3.08 -16.66 6.70
CA ASP A 46 2.40 -17.70 5.94
C ASP A 46 1.10 -18.11 6.65
N ILE A 47 -0.01 -17.95 5.96
CA ILE A 47 -1.36 -18.25 6.45
C ILE A 47 -2.00 -19.46 5.77
N SER A 48 -1.26 -20.18 4.93
CA SER A 48 -1.79 -21.26 4.09
C SER A 48 -2.39 -22.42 4.90
N THR A 49 -1.96 -22.58 6.16
CA THR A 49 -2.40 -23.64 7.07
C THR A 49 -3.33 -23.17 8.18
N LEU A 50 -3.62 -21.87 8.27
CA LEU A 50 -4.50 -21.33 9.30
C LEU A 50 -5.93 -21.89 9.20
N PRO A 51 -6.66 -21.98 10.32
CA PRO A 51 -8.06 -22.38 10.30
C PRO A 51 -8.89 -21.38 9.48
N VAL A 52 -9.89 -21.91 8.77
CA VAL A 52 -10.88 -21.08 8.07
C VAL A 52 -11.75 -20.37 9.11
N ASN A 53 -11.97 -19.08 8.91
CA ASN A 53 -12.84 -18.29 9.76
C ASN A 53 -14.29 -18.85 9.70
N PRO A 54 -14.97 -19.07 10.84
CA PRO A 54 -16.34 -19.59 10.85
C PRO A 54 -17.36 -18.79 10.03
N ARG A 55 -17.11 -17.49 9.80
CA ARG A 55 -17.95 -16.58 9.00
C ARG A 55 -17.50 -16.42 7.56
N SER A 56 -16.51 -17.18 7.10
CA SER A 56 -15.96 -17.04 5.75
C SER A 56 -17.04 -17.12 4.66
N ALA A 57 -18.04 -18.01 4.79
CA ALA A 57 -19.10 -18.13 3.79
C ALA A 57 -19.99 -16.88 3.73
N ASP A 58 -20.32 -16.29 4.89
CA ASP A 58 -21.10 -15.05 4.99
C ASP A 58 -20.34 -13.89 4.34
N TYR A 59 -19.04 -13.76 4.68
CA TYR A 59 -18.21 -12.69 4.14
C TYR A 59 -18.06 -12.80 2.62
N VAL A 60 -17.77 -13.99 2.09
CA VAL A 60 -17.69 -14.22 0.63
C VAL A 60 -19.02 -13.89 -0.06
N ALA A 61 -20.15 -14.31 0.52
CA ALA A 61 -21.47 -13.99 -0.02
C ALA A 61 -21.76 -12.49 -0.04
N SER A 62 -21.37 -11.77 1.03
CA SER A 62 -21.60 -10.32 1.15
C SER A 62 -20.74 -9.48 0.20
N ILE A 63 -19.50 -9.90 -0.08
CA ILE A 63 -18.60 -9.22 -1.02
C ILE A 63 -19.00 -9.55 -2.46
N GLY A 64 -19.30 -10.83 -2.72
CA GLY A 64 -19.79 -11.32 -4.01
C GLY A 64 -19.08 -12.61 -4.44
N ALA A 65 -19.69 -13.76 -4.17
CA ALA A 65 -19.09 -15.07 -4.46
C ALA A 65 -18.80 -15.30 -5.96
N GLY A 66 -19.66 -14.79 -6.85
CA GLY A 66 -19.50 -14.90 -8.30
C GLY A 66 -18.82 -13.71 -8.96
N VAL A 67 -18.25 -12.79 -8.16
CA VAL A 67 -17.52 -11.64 -8.70
C VAL A 67 -16.06 -12.04 -8.90
N GLY A 68 -15.52 -11.75 -10.08
CA GLY A 68 -14.11 -12.00 -10.41
C GLY A 68 -13.16 -11.05 -9.68
N LEU A 69 -11.98 -11.55 -9.34
CA LEU A 69 -10.88 -10.77 -8.79
C LEU A 69 -10.48 -9.68 -9.79
N HIS A 70 -10.35 -8.44 -9.33
CA HIS A 70 -10.03 -7.32 -10.20
C HIS A 70 -8.66 -6.71 -9.84
N PRO A 71 -7.71 -6.64 -10.78
CA PRO A 71 -6.48 -5.88 -10.58
C PRO A 71 -6.75 -4.39 -10.75
N ASP A 72 -6.73 -3.63 -9.65
CA ASP A 72 -6.86 -2.16 -9.68
C ASP A 72 -5.49 -1.49 -9.84
N PHE A 73 -4.73 -1.97 -10.83
CA PHE A 73 -3.40 -1.50 -11.20
C PHE A 73 -3.07 -2.01 -12.60
N GLY A 74 -2.08 -1.41 -13.24
CA GLY A 74 -1.66 -1.83 -14.58
C GLY A 74 -0.76 -0.80 -15.25
N THR A 75 -0.80 -0.75 -16.57
CA THR A 75 -0.02 0.22 -17.32
C THR A 75 -0.53 1.63 -17.09
N LYS A 76 0.39 2.60 -17.23
CA LYS A 76 0.08 4.03 -17.07
C LYS A 76 -0.40 4.31 -15.64
N ARG A 77 -1.21 5.35 -15.43
CA ARG A 77 -1.59 5.85 -14.10
C ARG A 77 -2.76 5.07 -13.46
N ILE A 78 -2.73 3.74 -13.54
CA ILE A 78 -3.72 2.83 -12.92
C ILE A 78 -3.06 2.19 -11.69
N GLY A 79 -3.70 2.31 -10.52
CA GLY A 79 -3.12 1.93 -9.23
C GLY A 79 -2.45 3.10 -8.49
N ILE A 80 -1.79 2.77 -7.38
CA ILE A 80 -1.29 3.75 -6.41
C ILE A 80 0.22 3.94 -6.57
N PRO A 81 0.68 5.09 -7.11
CA PRO A 81 2.10 5.36 -7.26
C PRO A 81 2.74 5.79 -5.94
N TYR A 82 4.04 5.57 -5.81
CA TYR A 82 4.82 5.96 -4.65
C TYR A 82 6.11 6.68 -5.05
N ALA A 83 6.77 7.32 -4.08
CA ALA A 83 8.08 7.94 -4.25
C ALA A 83 9.06 7.49 -3.17
N VAL A 84 10.34 7.61 -3.47
CA VAL A 84 11.43 7.50 -2.50
C VAL A 84 12.03 8.88 -2.32
N ALA A 85 12.00 9.39 -1.08
CA ALA A 85 12.64 10.62 -0.70
C ALA A 85 14.05 10.32 -0.19
N ASP A 86 15.04 11.07 -0.68
CA ASP A 86 16.40 11.01 -0.14
C ASP A 86 16.51 11.80 1.18
N ALA A 87 17.63 11.63 1.88
CA ALA A 87 17.86 12.28 3.17
C ALA A 87 17.99 13.81 3.08
N THR A 88 18.18 14.37 1.89
CA THR A 88 18.39 15.80 1.64
C THR A 88 17.10 16.55 1.28
N GLU A 89 16.03 15.82 0.95
CA GLU A 89 14.73 16.42 0.67
C GLU A 89 14.21 17.16 1.91
N SER A 90 13.92 18.45 1.73
CA SER A 90 13.37 19.27 2.81
C SER A 90 11.95 18.83 3.13
N PRO A 91 11.63 18.49 4.40
CA PRO A 91 10.28 18.06 4.77
C PRO A 91 9.22 19.10 4.41
N ALA A 92 8.11 18.62 3.87
CA ALA A 92 6.93 19.38 3.56
C ALA A 92 6.04 19.54 4.78
N ALA A 93 5.50 20.74 4.96
CA ALA A 93 4.46 20.97 5.97
C ALA A 93 3.16 20.31 5.50
N ILE A 94 2.49 19.62 6.42
CA ILE A 94 1.18 19.00 6.19
C ILE A 94 0.16 19.74 7.04
N GLN A 95 -0.94 20.17 6.42
CA GLN A 95 -2.10 20.70 7.11
C GLN A 95 -3.26 19.72 6.91
N PHE A 96 -3.68 19.06 7.98
CA PHE A 96 -4.80 18.13 7.95
C PHE A 96 -6.14 18.86 7.81
N THR A 97 -6.99 18.39 6.90
CA THR A 97 -8.31 18.93 6.60
C THR A 97 -9.45 18.09 7.19
N ALA A 98 -9.16 16.85 7.59
CA ALA A 98 -10.02 15.93 8.33
C ALA A 98 -9.14 15.01 9.20
N TYR A 99 -9.67 14.26 10.16
CA TYR A 99 -8.90 13.22 10.90
C TYR A 99 -7.52 13.62 11.44
N GLY A 100 -7.30 14.91 11.75
CA GLY A 100 -5.98 15.41 12.17
C GLY A 100 -5.60 14.93 13.57
N ASP A 101 -6.59 14.59 14.38
CA ASP A 101 -6.50 13.95 15.69
C ASP A 101 -6.21 12.44 15.63
N GLU A 102 -6.36 11.84 14.45
CA GLU A 102 -6.00 10.45 14.14
C GLU A 102 -4.80 10.35 13.17
N SER A 103 -4.08 11.46 12.97
CA SER A 103 -2.93 11.56 12.05
C SER A 103 -1.62 11.77 12.80
N ASP A 104 -0.53 11.25 12.25
CA ASP A 104 0.79 11.52 12.81
C ASP A 104 1.20 12.97 12.52
N PRO A 105 1.82 13.68 13.49
CA PRO A 105 2.22 15.05 13.28
C PRO A 105 3.36 15.15 12.23
N GLY A 106 3.24 16.12 11.32
CA GLY A 106 4.29 16.46 10.37
C GLY A 106 5.49 17.20 10.98
N PRO A 107 6.48 17.59 10.15
CA PRO A 107 6.46 17.58 8.68
C PRO A 107 6.85 16.22 8.07
N TYR A 108 6.42 15.96 6.83
CA TYR A 108 6.69 14.70 6.13
C TYR A 108 7.71 14.90 5.00
N PRO A 109 8.54 13.91 4.64
CA PRO A 109 9.55 14.02 3.59
C PRO A 109 8.93 13.93 2.18
N VAL A 110 7.77 14.53 1.94
CA VAL A 110 7.04 14.44 0.66
C VAL A 110 7.69 15.33 -0.39
N PRO A 111 8.33 14.76 -1.44
CA PRO A 111 8.98 15.57 -2.45
C PRO A 111 7.96 16.43 -3.20
N ARG A 112 8.37 17.59 -3.70
CA ARG A 112 7.47 18.44 -4.51
C ARG A 112 6.92 17.70 -5.74
N THR A 113 7.64 16.69 -6.23
CA THR A 113 7.27 15.88 -7.39
C THR A 113 6.63 14.55 -7.06
N ALA A 114 6.31 14.31 -5.78
CA ALA A 114 5.62 13.10 -5.35
C ALA A 114 4.41 12.85 -6.27
N PRO A 115 4.31 11.65 -6.86
CA PRO A 115 3.11 11.27 -7.57
C PRO A 115 1.96 11.16 -6.58
N HIS A 116 0.74 11.25 -7.10
CA HIS A 116 -0.46 10.90 -6.37
C HIS A 116 -1.29 9.97 -7.23
N GLU A 117 -2.04 9.11 -6.58
CA GLU A 117 -3.06 8.28 -7.22
C GLU A 117 -4.06 9.15 -8.01
N ARG A 118 -4.53 8.64 -9.15
CA ARG A 118 -5.65 9.25 -9.86
C ARG A 118 -6.96 8.80 -9.24
N GLY A 119 -7.88 9.74 -9.04
CA GLY A 119 -9.19 9.46 -8.48
C GLY A 119 -9.56 10.50 -7.45
N SER A 120 -10.58 10.18 -6.66
CA SER A 120 -11.01 10.98 -5.51
C SER A 120 -10.00 10.95 -4.37
N ASP A 121 -9.37 9.80 -4.13
CA ASP A 121 -8.65 9.56 -2.87
C ASP A 121 -7.25 10.17 -2.87
N ARG A 122 -6.61 10.23 -4.05
CA ARG A 122 -5.39 11.00 -4.27
C ARG A 122 -4.28 10.63 -3.29
N HIS A 123 -4.13 9.34 -3.01
CA HIS A 123 -3.10 8.83 -2.13
C HIS A 123 -1.70 9.31 -2.55
N VAL A 124 -0.88 9.73 -1.57
CA VAL A 124 0.53 10.06 -1.76
C VAL A 124 1.35 9.20 -0.80
N LEU A 125 2.10 8.25 -1.35
CA LEU A 125 2.93 7.32 -0.58
C LEU A 125 4.41 7.66 -0.77
N VAL A 126 5.15 7.81 0.32
CA VAL A 126 6.57 8.20 0.29
C VAL A 126 7.37 7.39 1.29
N VAL A 127 8.42 6.72 0.81
CA VAL A 127 9.42 6.10 1.69
C VAL A 127 10.65 6.99 1.81
N ARG A 128 11.08 7.26 3.03
CA ARG A 128 12.34 7.95 3.30
C ARG A 128 13.49 6.95 3.32
N ALA A 129 14.36 7.03 2.31
CA ALA A 129 15.55 6.20 2.22
C ALA A 129 16.47 6.40 3.44
N GLY A 130 17.16 5.33 3.85
CA GLY A 130 18.08 5.33 4.98
C GLY A 130 17.39 5.09 6.33
N SER A 131 16.29 5.78 6.63
CA SER A 131 15.50 5.54 7.85
C SER A 131 14.39 4.50 7.67
N CYS A 132 14.03 4.16 6.43
CA CYS A 132 12.93 3.25 6.11
C CYS A 132 11.57 3.64 6.73
N GLY A 133 11.34 4.95 6.83
CA GLY A 133 10.06 5.50 7.26
C GLY A 133 9.10 5.62 6.08
N LEU A 134 7.93 5.00 6.16
CA LEU A 134 6.82 5.13 5.22
C LEU A 134 5.86 6.22 5.69
N TYR A 135 5.52 7.14 4.80
CA TYR A 135 4.59 8.24 5.02
C TYR A 135 3.50 8.18 3.97
N GLU A 136 2.25 8.13 4.40
CA GLU A 136 1.10 8.03 3.49
C GLU A 136 0.08 9.13 3.82
N LEU A 137 -0.47 9.74 2.78
CA LEU A 137 -1.48 10.79 2.86
C LEU A 137 -2.71 10.38 2.07
N PHE A 138 -3.89 10.67 2.60
CA PHE A 138 -5.18 10.56 1.92
C PHE A 138 -5.76 11.95 1.62
N ASP A 139 -6.51 12.08 0.53
CA ASP A 139 -7.04 13.32 -0.05
C ASP A 139 -5.96 14.41 -0.19
N ALA A 140 -4.81 14.05 -0.77
CA ALA A 140 -3.64 14.93 -0.79
C ALA A 140 -3.70 15.98 -1.94
N HIS A 141 -3.62 17.26 -1.56
CA HIS A 141 -3.60 18.42 -2.44
C HIS A 141 -2.42 19.34 -2.15
N ARG A 142 -1.51 19.45 -3.10
CA ARG A 142 -0.41 20.42 -3.03
C ARG A 142 -0.91 21.83 -3.31
N LYS A 143 -0.65 22.80 -2.42
CA LYS A 143 -0.93 24.21 -2.72
C LYS A 143 0.07 24.75 -3.77
N ARG A 144 -0.44 25.51 -4.76
CA ARG A 144 0.33 26.00 -5.93
C ARG A 144 1.55 26.89 -5.58
N ARG A 145 1.62 27.46 -4.38
CA ARG A 145 2.71 28.34 -3.91
C ARG A 145 3.15 27.89 -2.51
N GLY A 146 4.24 27.11 -2.43
CA GLY A 146 4.85 26.65 -1.18
C GLY A 146 5.19 25.16 -1.16
N ALA A 147 5.77 24.70 -0.05
CA ALA A 147 5.99 23.28 0.29
C ALA A 147 4.84 22.72 1.16
N LEU A 148 3.69 23.38 1.18
CA LEU A 148 2.52 22.99 1.97
C LEU A 148 1.62 22.03 1.19
N TRP A 149 1.29 20.91 1.82
CA TRP A 149 0.26 19.98 1.40
C TRP A 149 -0.95 20.09 2.32
N LEU A 150 -2.14 20.07 1.71
CA LEU A 150 -3.37 19.72 2.40
C LEU A 150 -3.57 18.22 2.24
N ALA A 151 -4.00 17.54 3.27
CA ALA A 151 -4.41 16.14 3.22
C ALA A 151 -5.57 15.96 4.20
N ALA A 152 -6.47 15.02 3.96
CA ALA A 152 -7.40 14.59 4.99
C ALA A 152 -6.60 13.99 6.13
N SER A 153 -6.11 12.76 6.00
CA SER A 153 -5.26 12.12 7.02
C SER A 153 -3.80 12.02 6.60
N GLY A 154 -2.94 11.70 7.57
CA GLY A 154 -1.56 11.31 7.31
C GLY A 154 -1.05 10.31 8.34
N ALA A 155 -0.33 9.30 7.86
CA ALA A 155 0.15 8.21 8.69
C ALA A 155 1.63 7.91 8.44
N PHE A 156 2.32 7.50 9.51
CA PHE A 156 3.72 7.10 9.51
C PHE A 156 3.87 5.65 9.99
N TRP A 157 4.77 4.91 9.32
CA TRP A 157 5.25 3.60 9.77
C TRP A 157 6.76 3.52 9.68
N ASP A 158 7.37 2.87 10.67
CA ASP A 158 8.73 2.37 10.57
C ASP A 158 8.69 0.98 9.92
N LEU A 159 9.19 0.87 8.69
CA LEU A 159 9.23 -0.40 7.95
C LEU A 159 10.24 -1.40 8.55
N GLY A 160 11.05 -1.01 9.54
CA GLY A 160 11.91 -1.91 10.30
C GLY A 160 11.27 -2.46 11.57
N ALA A 161 10.02 -2.11 11.88
CA ALA A 161 9.38 -2.42 13.16
C ALA A 161 8.04 -3.15 13.01
N ASN A 162 7.60 -3.78 14.10
CA ASN A 162 6.28 -4.39 14.22
C ASN A 162 5.24 -3.44 14.83
N THR A 163 5.51 -2.14 14.88
CA THR A 163 4.60 -1.16 15.50
C THR A 163 3.33 -0.98 14.67
N LEU A 164 2.16 -1.18 15.28
CA LEU A 164 0.87 -0.84 14.69
C LEU A 164 0.49 0.62 15.01
N ARG A 165 -0.45 1.19 14.24
CA ARG A 165 -1.06 2.48 14.60
C ARG A 165 -1.80 2.38 15.94
N PRO A 166 -2.04 3.49 16.65
CA PRO A 166 -2.92 3.50 17.80
C PRO A 166 -4.29 2.87 17.46
N ALA A 167 -4.88 2.14 18.42
CA ALA A 167 -6.21 1.56 18.22
C ALA A 167 -7.24 2.66 17.96
N ARG A 168 -8.17 2.39 17.04
CA ARG A 168 -9.22 3.30 16.57
C ARG A 168 -8.73 4.48 15.72
N TRP A 169 -7.47 4.49 15.30
CA TRP A 169 -6.97 5.51 14.37
C TRP A 169 -7.04 5.01 12.94
N THR A 170 -7.68 5.79 12.07
CA THR A 170 -7.60 5.62 10.62
C THR A 170 -6.18 5.90 10.10
N SER A 171 -5.95 5.70 8.79
CA SER A 171 -4.72 6.07 8.09
C SER A 171 -5.05 6.65 6.71
N ALA A 172 -4.12 6.53 5.76
CA ALA A 172 -4.47 6.70 4.35
C ALA A 172 -5.33 5.55 3.81
N ASP A 173 -5.28 4.37 4.45
CA ASP A 173 -6.16 3.22 4.25
C ASP A 173 -7.24 3.21 5.34
N ALA A 174 -8.49 2.95 4.99
CA ALA A 174 -9.59 3.10 5.95
C ALA A 174 -9.52 2.11 7.14
N ALA A 175 -8.84 0.98 7.00
CA ALA A 175 -8.62 0.01 8.07
C ALA A 175 -7.54 0.46 9.09
N GLY A 176 -6.86 1.58 8.85
CA GLY A 176 -5.70 2.00 9.66
C GLY A 176 -4.43 1.19 9.35
N LEU A 177 -4.39 0.53 8.19
CA LEU A 177 -3.24 -0.23 7.69
C LEU A 177 -2.33 0.66 6.81
N PRO A 178 -1.09 0.25 6.54
CA PRO A 178 -0.27 0.87 5.50
C PRO A 178 -0.70 0.38 4.10
N ILE A 179 -0.75 1.27 3.10
CA ILE A 179 -1.12 0.96 1.72
C ILE A 179 0.06 0.30 0.98
N LEU A 180 1.22 0.95 0.97
CA LEU A 180 2.37 0.54 0.15
C LEU A 180 2.78 -0.94 0.36
N PRO A 181 2.80 -1.46 1.60
CA PRO A 181 3.12 -2.87 1.85
C PRO A 181 2.09 -3.86 1.31
N GLY A 182 0.85 -3.42 1.06
CA GLY A 182 -0.19 -4.26 0.46
C GLY A 182 -0.27 -4.18 -1.07
N LEU A 183 0.58 -3.39 -1.73
CA LEU A 183 0.53 -3.22 -3.18
C LEU A 183 1.26 -4.35 -3.92
N VAL A 184 0.63 -4.86 -4.98
CA VAL A 184 1.34 -5.63 -6.00
C VAL A 184 2.32 -4.73 -6.76
N ARG A 185 3.60 -5.11 -6.84
CA ARG A 185 4.62 -4.40 -7.64
C ARG A 185 5.18 -5.29 -8.74
N HIS A 186 5.40 -4.70 -9.92
CA HIS A 186 5.85 -5.40 -11.12
C HIS A 186 7.17 -6.14 -10.93
N GLU A 187 8.13 -5.49 -10.26
CA GLU A 187 9.46 -6.04 -9.97
C GLU A 187 9.42 -7.33 -9.14
N GLU A 188 8.45 -7.46 -8.23
CA GLU A 188 8.26 -8.67 -7.42
C GLU A 188 7.53 -9.76 -8.20
N ALA A 189 6.46 -9.39 -8.92
CA ALA A 189 5.63 -10.33 -9.68
C ALA A 189 6.40 -10.99 -10.85
N THR A 190 7.40 -10.31 -11.40
CA THR A 190 8.25 -10.83 -12.48
C THR A 190 9.62 -11.32 -12.00
N GLY A 191 9.93 -11.13 -10.72
CA GLY A 191 11.21 -11.44 -10.11
C GLY A 191 11.17 -12.69 -9.26
N ALA A 192 11.55 -12.55 -7.99
CA ALA A 192 11.62 -13.66 -7.03
C ALA A 192 10.26 -14.10 -6.47
N GLY A 193 9.18 -13.41 -6.84
CA GLY A 193 7.84 -13.58 -6.27
C GLY A 193 7.52 -12.50 -5.22
N ILE A 194 6.26 -12.50 -4.81
CA ILE A 194 5.73 -11.58 -3.80
C ILE A 194 5.70 -12.31 -2.46
N ALA A 195 6.41 -11.76 -1.48
CA ALA A 195 6.66 -12.42 -0.18
C ALA A 195 5.89 -11.77 0.98
N HIS A 196 4.76 -11.14 0.68
CA HIS A 196 3.94 -10.42 1.65
C HIS A 196 2.45 -10.50 1.28
N ALA A 197 1.59 -10.18 2.24
CA ALA A 197 0.16 -10.05 2.04
C ALA A 197 -0.15 -8.85 1.13
N LEU A 198 -1.26 -8.96 0.40
CA LEU A 198 -1.79 -7.88 -0.42
C LEU A 198 -2.90 -7.12 0.32
N ARG A 199 -3.43 -6.05 -0.28
CA ARG A 199 -4.67 -5.40 0.17
C ARG A 199 -5.76 -5.46 -0.90
N PHE A 200 -7.01 -5.49 -0.45
CA PHE A 200 -8.18 -5.42 -1.32
C PHE A 200 -9.32 -4.63 -0.68
N THR A 201 -10.38 -4.41 -1.46
CA THR A 201 -11.59 -3.70 -1.01
C THR A 201 -12.87 -4.53 -1.09
N ALA A 202 -13.87 -4.14 -0.30
CA ALA A 202 -15.20 -4.74 -0.28
C ALA A 202 -16.30 -3.67 -0.35
N PRO A 203 -17.48 -3.93 -0.94
CA PRO A 203 -18.54 -2.92 -1.06
C PRO A 203 -19.13 -2.48 0.27
N ARG A 204 -19.15 -3.39 1.25
CA ARG A 204 -19.70 -3.16 2.58
C ARG A 204 -18.85 -3.88 3.61
N THR A 205 -18.65 -3.20 4.74
CA THR A 205 -17.97 -3.73 5.92
C THR A 205 -18.83 -3.49 7.15
N GLN A 206 -18.61 -4.27 8.21
CA GLN A 206 -19.23 -4.01 9.50
C GLN A 206 -18.47 -2.91 10.27
N SER A 207 -19.12 -2.33 11.28
CA SER A 207 -18.59 -1.37 12.24
C SER A 207 -17.69 -2.06 13.26
N ALA A 208 -16.70 -2.79 12.75
CA ALA A 208 -15.70 -3.50 13.51
C ALA A 208 -14.44 -3.67 12.67
N TYR A 209 -13.32 -3.89 13.36
CA TYR A 209 -12.06 -4.25 12.78
C TYR A 209 -11.44 -5.37 13.61
N VAL A 210 -10.60 -6.18 12.98
CA VAL A 210 -9.81 -7.22 13.63
C VAL A 210 -8.32 -6.94 13.43
N TRP A 211 -7.49 -7.43 14.35
CA TRP A 211 -6.03 -7.33 14.22
C TRP A 211 -5.59 -7.90 12.85
N PRO A 212 -4.62 -7.26 12.15
CA PRO A 212 -3.82 -6.10 12.59
C PRO A 212 -4.43 -4.73 12.27
N ALA A 213 -5.62 -4.66 11.68
CA ALA A 213 -6.29 -3.39 11.44
C ALA A 213 -6.61 -2.66 12.74
N ARG A 214 -6.73 -1.34 12.64
CA ARG A 214 -6.87 -0.43 13.77
C ARG A 214 -8.14 0.40 13.71
N HIS A 215 -8.86 0.38 12.59
CA HIS A 215 -10.02 1.24 12.38
C HIS A 215 -11.10 0.55 11.53
N ALA A 216 -12.36 0.94 11.73
CA ALA A 216 -13.51 0.47 10.97
C ALA A 216 -14.09 1.62 10.14
N ALA A 217 -14.51 1.34 8.91
CA ALA A 217 -14.97 2.39 7.98
C ALA A 217 -16.49 2.37 7.74
N SER A 218 -17.27 1.86 8.70
CA SER A 218 -18.71 1.64 8.54
C SER A 218 -19.44 1.82 9.87
N SER A 219 -20.73 2.14 9.79
CA SER A 219 -21.67 2.15 10.92
C SER A 219 -22.60 0.94 10.94
N ASP A 220 -22.43 -0.01 10.02
CA ASP A 220 -23.29 -1.19 9.89
C ASP A 220 -22.90 -2.27 10.90
N ALA A 221 -23.82 -2.77 11.71
CA ALA A 221 -23.53 -3.77 12.74
C ALA A 221 -23.74 -5.22 12.29
N ASP A 222 -24.09 -5.47 11.02
CA ASP A 222 -24.38 -6.81 10.50
C ASP A 222 -23.13 -7.71 10.56
N PRO A 223 -23.12 -8.78 11.39
CA PRO A 223 -21.96 -9.67 11.52
C PRO A 223 -21.73 -10.55 10.28
N ALA A 224 -22.62 -10.53 9.28
CA ALA A 224 -22.40 -11.17 7.98
C ALA A 224 -21.50 -10.35 7.05
N LEU A 225 -21.25 -9.06 7.35
CA LEU A 225 -20.27 -8.25 6.62
C LEU A 225 -18.87 -8.47 7.18
N PRO A 226 -17.82 -8.45 6.36
CA PRO A 226 -16.45 -8.59 6.84
C PRO A 226 -16.04 -7.36 7.70
N PRO A 227 -15.34 -7.55 8.83
CA PRO A 227 -14.69 -6.45 9.54
C PRO A 227 -13.43 -6.00 8.80
N MET A 228 -13.03 -4.73 8.98
CA MET A 228 -11.75 -4.26 8.46
C MET A 228 -10.59 -5.09 9.02
N GLY A 229 -9.56 -5.32 8.21
CA GLY A 229 -8.41 -6.15 8.56
C GLY A 229 -8.65 -7.66 8.48
N VAL A 230 -9.86 -8.14 8.20
CA VAL A 230 -10.02 -9.59 7.97
C VAL A 230 -9.15 -10.04 6.81
N ARG A 231 -8.47 -11.17 6.99
CA ARG A 231 -7.54 -11.72 6.02
C ARG A 231 -8.19 -12.83 5.21
N PHE A 232 -8.12 -12.70 3.88
CA PHE A 232 -8.58 -13.71 2.93
C PHE A 232 -7.39 -14.40 2.27
N ARG A 233 -7.48 -15.71 2.05
CA ARG A 233 -6.54 -16.46 1.20
C ARG A 233 -7.25 -17.06 0.00
N LEU A 234 -6.50 -17.22 -1.08
CA LEU A 234 -6.91 -18.05 -2.20
C LEU A 234 -6.84 -19.52 -1.78
N LYS A 235 -7.87 -20.32 -2.07
CA LYS A 235 -7.92 -21.73 -1.70
C LYS A 235 -6.78 -22.52 -2.35
N ALA A 236 -6.20 -23.45 -1.58
CA ALA A 236 -5.12 -24.32 -2.06
C ALA A 236 -5.52 -25.12 -3.32
N SER A 237 -6.80 -25.48 -3.47
CA SER A 237 -7.34 -26.26 -4.58
C SER A 237 -7.41 -25.54 -5.94
N VAL A 238 -7.23 -24.22 -5.97
CA VAL A 238 -7.27 -23.44 -7.22
C VAL A 238 -6.07 -23.80 -8.08
N ASP A 239 -6.28 -24.26 -9.31
CA ASP A 239 -5.18 -24.54 -10.23
C ASP A 239 -4.64 -23.24 -10.84
N LEU A 240 -3.33 -23.06 -10.75
CA LEU A 240 -2.64 -21.88 -11.26
C LEU A 240 -1.99 -22.12 -12.63
N SER A 241 -2.00 -23.36 -13.14
CA SER A 241 -1.23 -23.78 -14.31
C SER A 241 -1.61 -23.05 -15.61
N ALA A 242 -2.84 -22.56 -15.70
CA ALA A 242 -3.36 -21.83 -16.86
C ALA A 242 -2.95 -20.35 -16.89
N PHE A 243 -2.42 -19.81 -15.79
CA PHE A 243 -2.02 -18.41 -15.70
C PHE A 243 -0.57 -18.21 -16.15
N SER A 244 -0.25 -17.00 -16.60
CA SER A 244 1.14 -16.59 -16.89
C SER A 244 2.00 -16.66 -15.62
N PRO A 245 3.34 -16.75 -15.74
CA PRO A 245 4.23 -16.71 -14.58
C PRO A 245 4.00 -15.48 -13.67
N THR A 246 3.71 -14.33 -14.26
CA THR A 246 3.41 -13.09 -13.52
C THR A 246 2.14 -13.21 -12.69
N ASN A 247 1.05 -13.69 -13.28
CA ASN A 247 -0.20 -13.91 -12.56
C ASN A 247 -0.08 -15.04 -11.54
N GLN A 248 0.68 -16.09 -11.85
CA GLN A 248 0.98 -17.16 -10.89
C GLN A 248 1.70 -16.61 -9.66
N ALA A 249 2.62 -15.66 -9.79
CA ALA A 249 3.29 -15.04 -8.64
C ALA A 249 2.30 -14.29 -7.72
N ILE A 250 1.35 -13.54 -8.31
CA ILE A 250 0.30 -12.84 -7.56
C ILE A 250 -0.63 -13.84 -6.86
N LEU A 251 -1.13 -14.84 -7.60
CA LEU A 251 -2.05 -15.84 -7.07
C LEU A 251 -1.39 -16.76 -6.02
N ALA A 252 -0.10 -17.06 -6.19
CA ALA A 252 0.68 -17.79 -5.18
C ALA A 252 0.83 -16.98 -3.90
N ALA A 253 1.09 -15.67 -3.98
CA ALA A 253 1.11 -14.81 -2.80
C ALA A 253 -0.25 -14.77 -2.09
N LEU A 254 -1.36 -14.75 -2.85
CA LEU A 254 -2.70 -14.86 -2.26
C LEU A 254 -2.98 -16.21 -1.59
N LYS A 255 -2.33 -17.30 -2.00
CA LYS A 255 -2.41 -18.60 -1.28
C LYS A 255 -1.59 -18.60 0.00
N THR A 256 -0.37 -18.06 -0.05
CA THR A 256 0.59 -18.12 1.06
C THR A 256 0.35 -17.03 2.09
N TYR A 257 0.27 -15.77 1.67
CA TYR A 257 0.18 -14.61 2.55
C TYR A 257 -1.22 -13.99 2.56
N GLY A 258 -2.05 -14.27 1.56
CA GLY A 258 -3.40 -13.73 1.45
C GLY A 258 -3.44 -12.23 1.22
N MET A 259 -4.58 -11.64 1.56
CA MET A 259 -4.86 -10.22 1.42
C MET A 259 -5.73 -9.68 2.55
N PHE A 260 -5.39 -8.49 3.03
CA PHE A 260 -6.15 -7.76 4.05
C PHE A 260 -7.26 -6.92 3.42
N LEU A 261 -8.43 -6.94 4.05
CA LEU A 261 -9.47 -5.98 3.74
C LEU A 261 -9.09 -4.60 4.31
N GLY A 262 -8.64 -3.71 3.43
CA GLY A 262 -8.15 -2.38 3.81
C GLY A 262 -9.19 -1.25 3.69
N ASP A 263 -10.14 -1.38 2.77
CA ASP A 263 -11.07 -0.29 2.49
C ASP A 263 -12.45 -0.74 1.99
N ASN A 264 -13.41 0.17 2.08
CA ASN A 264 -14.66 0.08 1.35
C ASN A 264 -14.41 0.49 -0.10
N GLY A 265 -14.85 -0.34 -1.03
CA GLY A 265 -14.62 -0.13 -2.45
C GLY A 265 -15.33 -1.18 -3.29
N SER A 266 -14.83 -1.41 -4.50
CA SER A 266 -15.42 -2.42 -5.37
C SER A 266 -15.07 -3.84 -4.92
N ALA A 267 -15.98 -4.79 -5.13
CA ALA A 267 -15.80 -6.17 -4.70
C ALA A 267 -14.57 -6.83 -5.33
N TRP A 268 -13.66 -7.32 -4.47
CA TRP A 268 -12.45 -8.08 -4.86
C TRP A 268 -11.45 -7.27 -5.70
N PHE A 269 -11.37 -5.96 -5.49
CA PHE A 269 -10.35 -5.13 -6.14
C PHE A 269 -9.07 -5.23 -5.33
N ILE A 270 -8.05 -5.89 -5.87
CA ILE A 270 -6.70 -5.91 -5.30
C ILE A 270 -5.91 -4.72 -5.82
N SER A 271 -5.13 -4.09 -4.94
CA SER A 271 -4.39 -2.88 -5.30
C SER A 271 -2.95 -3.18 -5.67
N GLY A 272 -2.40 -2.34 -6.54
CA GLY A 272 -1.00 -2.42 -6.94
C GLY A 272 -0.44 -1.09 -7.40
N ALA A 273 0.84 -1.11 -7.72
CA ALA A 273 1.56 0.05 -8.20
C ALA A 273 1.51 0.11 -9.75
N PRO A 274 1.34 1.31 -10.34
CA PRO A 274 1.42 1.49 -11.78
C PRO A 274 2.83 1.21 -12.28
N ASP A 275 2.94 0.48 -13.39
CA ASP A 275 4.22 0.25 -14.07
C ASP A 275 4.01 0.15 -15.59
N PRO A 276 4.80 0.86 -16.43
CA PRO A 276 4.69 0.75 -17.89
C PRO A 276 5.02 -0.64 -18.45
N ALA A 277 5.65 -1.53 -17.68
CA ALA A 277 6.00 -2.89 -18.07
C ALA A 277 4.89 -3.92 -17.84
N TRP A 278 3.81 -3.56 -17.15
CA TRP A 278 2.65 -4.45 -17.03
C TRP A 278 2.08 -4.81 -18.42
N ASN A 279 1.52 -6.01 -18.51
CA ASN A 279 0.66 -6.41 -19.62
C ASN A 279 -0.77 -6.46 -19.10
N ASP A 280 -1.58 -5.43 -19.42
CA ASP A 280 -2.95 -5.31 -18.89
C ASP A 280 -3.86 -6.45 -19.35
N ASP A 281 -3.70 -6.95 -20.58
CA ASP A 281 -4.51 -8.05 -21.10
C ASP A 281 -4.23 -9.36 -20.36
N ASP A 282 -2.95 -9.60 -20.02
CA ASP A 282 -2.53 -10.73 -19.20
C ASP A 282 -3.00 -10.54 -17.75
N LEU A 283 -2.79 -9.36 -17.16
CA LEU A 283 -3.15 -9.08 -15.78
C LEU A 283 -4.66 -9.28 -15.53
N HIS A 284 -5.52 -8.87 -16.47
CA HIS A 284 -6.96 -9.09 -16.37
C HIS A 284 -7.38 -10.57 -16.40
N GLN A 285 -6.51 -11.51 -16.78
CA GLN A 285 -6.84 -12.94 -16.71
C GLN A 285 -7.08 -13.43 -15.28
N ILE A 286 -6.54 -12.75 -14.25
CA ILE A 286 -6.82 -13.10 -12.84
C ILE A 286 -8.31 -12.98 -12.49
N GLY A 287 -9.11 -12.26 -13.29
CA GLY A 287 -10.57 -12.20 -13.15
C GLY A 287 -11.29 -13.54 -13.37
N ALA A 288 -10.59 -14.57 -13.84
CA ALA A 288 -11.08 -15.95 -13.83
C ALA A 288 -11.20 -16.55 -12.41
N ILE A 289 -10.48 -15.97 -11.43
CA ILE A 289 -10.62 -16.31 -10.01
C ILE A 289 -11.81 -15.55 -9.44
N HIS A 290 -12.74 -16.24 -8.81
CA HIS A 290 -13.96 -15.65 -8.26
C HIS A 290 -13.90 -15.55 -6.73
N GLY A 291 -14.76 -14.73 -6.13
CA GLY A 291 -14.89 -14.65 -4.67
C GLY A 291 -15.09 -16.02 -3.99
N SER A 292 -15.75 -16.96 -4.66
CA SER A 292 -15.93 -18.34 -4.18
C SER A 292 -14.63 -19.15 -4.06
N ASP A 293 -13.56 -18.71 -4.71
CA ASP A 293 -12.23 -19.31 -4.64
C ASP A 293 -11.43 -18.82 -3.43
N PHE A 294 -11.95 -17.81 -2.72
CA PHE A 294 -11.35 -17.28 -1.50
C PHE A 294 -12.04 -17.84 -0.24
N GLU A 295 -11.31 -17.77 0.86
CA GLU A 295 -11.83 -17.98 2.20
C GLU A 295 -11.14 -17.04 3.19
N ALA A 296 -11.91 -16.54 4.16
CA ALA A 296 -11.36 -15.79 5.27
C ALA A 296 -10.68 -16.76 6.24
N VAL A 297 -9.54 -16.38 6.80
CA VAL A 297 -8.82 -17.16 7.80
C VAL A 297 -8.98 -16.55 9.19
N ASP A 298 -8.80 -17.38 10.22
CA ASP A 298 -8.63 -16.93 11.59
C ASP A 298 -7.14 -16.90 11.92
N GLU A 299 -6.59 -15.68 12.03
CA GLU A 299 -5.18 -15.43 12.34
C GLU A 299 -4.92 -15.06 13.81
N SER A 300 -5.93 -15.18 14.68
CA SER A 300 -5.76 -14.90 16.11
C SER A 300 -4.67 -15.75 16.76
N GLY A 301 -4.40 -16.94 16.23
CA GLY A 301 -3.32 -17.82 16.68
C GLY A 301 -1.91 -17.31 16.37
N LEU A 302 -1.74 -16.37 15.44
CA LEU A 302 -0.44 -15.76 15.13
C LEU A 302 -0.08 -14.63 16.10
N MET A 303 -1.09 -13.96 16.68
CA MET A 303 -0.92 -12.71 17.43
C MET A 303 -0.09 -12.90 18.70
N VAL A 304 1.07 -12.24 18.78
CA VAL A 304 1.90 -12.18 20.00
C VAL A 304 1.36 -11.12 20.98
N ASP A 305 1.02 -9.95 20.46
CA ASP A 305 0.53 -8.80 21.21
C ASP A 305 -0.49 -8.03 20.35
N PRO A 306 -1.66 -7.65 20.88
CA PRO A 306 -2.71 -6.97 20.11
C PRO A 306 -2.34 -5.56 19.60
N ASP A 307 -1.28 -4.95 20.13
CA ASP A 307 -0.76 -3.64 19.71
C ASP A 307 0.54 -3.75 18.89
N SER A 308 0.93 -4.98 18.51
CA SER A 308 2.08 -5.28 17.65
C SER A 308 1.64 -6.09 16.43
N GLY A 309 2.27 -5.84 15.29
CA GLY A 309 2.16 -6.67 14.09
C GLY A 309 3.02 -7.91 14.15
N GLN A 310 3.67 -8.22 15.28
CA GLN A 310 4.53 -9.38 15.44
C GLN A 310 3.72 -10.68 15.49
N VAL A 311 4.23 -11.72 14.83
CA VAL A 311 3.68 -13.08 14.82
C VAL A 311 4.60 -14.10 15.48
N GLN A 312 4.02 -15.22 15.92
CA GLN A 312 4.73 -16.38 16.48
C GLN A 312 5.40 -17.27 15.42
#